data_AF-A0A420N505-F1
#
_entry.id   AF-A0A420N505-F1
#
_cell.length_a   1.000
_cell.length_b   1.000
_cell.length_c   1.000
_cell.angle_alpha   90.00
_cell.angle_beta   90.00
_cell.angle_gamma   90.00
#
_symmetry.space_group_name_H-M   'P 1'
#
loop_
_entity.id
_entity.type
_entity.pdbx_description
1 polymer ?
#
loop_
_entity_poly.entity_id
_entity_poly.type
_entity_poly.pdbx_seq_one_letter_code
_entity_poly.pdbx_strand_id
1 'polypeptide(L)' 'MTESNENAGNSETTNGEFVMIDQKIFGTSSRDRLMSWKAGGGRINIDGQFKATASTHDNVDLPKGTYLAVEATKFKCVYK' A
#
# COMPACT_ATOMS: atom_id res chain seq x y z
N MET A 1 -13.02 20.33 -22.96
CA MET A 1 -13.26 19.66 -21.67
C MET A 1 -12.11 18.70 -21.48
N THR A 2 -11.11 19.08 -20.70
CA THR A 2 -9.98 18.22 -20.37
C THR A 2 -10.47 17.18 -19.38
N GLU A 3 -10.49 15.92 -19.81
CA GLU A 3 -10.77 14.78 -18.93
C GLU A 3 -9.78 14.83 -17.77
N SER A 4 -10.31 14.98 -16.56
CA SER A 4 -9.52 14.82 -15.34
C SER A 4 -8.94 13.42 -15.37
N ASN A 5 -7.63 13.31 -15.51
CA ASN A 5 -6.93 12.04 -15.41
C ASN A 5 -7.11 11.52 -13.98
N GLU A 6 -8.10 10.64 -13.75
CA GLU A 6 -8.46 10.03 -12.46
C GLU A 6 -7.36 9.11 -11.87
N ASN A 7 -6.15 9.13 -12.42
CA ASN A 7 -5.08 8.20 -12.09
C ASN A 7 -4.27 8.54 -10.82
N ALA A 8 -4.82 9.37 -9.93
CA ALA A 8 -4.20 9.67 -8.63
C ALA A 8 -5.26 9.92 -7.55
N GLY A 9 -6.25 9.04 -7.43
CA GLY A 9 -7.00 8.90 -6.19
C GLY A 9 -6.01 8.56 -5.07
N ASN A 10 -5.62 9.56 -4.28
CA ASN A 10 -4.58 9.48 -3.24
C ASN A 10 -5.11 8.68 -2.03
N SER A 11 -5.49 7.42 -2.24
CA SER A 11 -6.04 6.57 -1.20
C SER A 11 -4.95 6.27 -0.17
N GLU A 12 -5.28 6.44 1.10
CA GLU A 12 -4.39 6.09 2.21
C GLU A 12 -4.53 4.61 2.60
N THR A 13 -5.61 3.95 2.19
CA THR A 13 -5.94 2.56 2.55
C THR A 13 -6.43 1.76 1.34
N THR A 14 -6.50 0.45 1.50
CA THR A 14 -7.42 -0.42 0.77
C THR A 14 -8.68 -0.54 1.62
N ASN A 15 -9.87 -0.68 1.02
CA ASN A 15 -11.16 -0.62 1.72
C ASN A 15 -11.44 -1.82 2.67
N GLY A 16 -10.45 -2.30 3.44
CA GLY A 16 -10.55 -3.48 4.30
C GLY A 16 -10.17 -4.78 3.61
N GLU A 17 -10.04 -4.77 2.28
CA GLU A 17 -9.86 -5.98 1.47
C GLU A 17 -8.42 -6.13 0.95
N PHE A 18 -8.07 -7.38 0.64
CA PHE A 18 -6.89 -7.68 -0.14
C PHE A 18 -7.16 -7.45 -1.62
N VAL A 19 -6.47 -6.50 -2.22
CA VAL A 19 -6.53 -6.20 -3.65
C VAL A 19 -5.19 -6.52 -4.30
N MET A 20 -5.22 -6.98 -5.56
CA MET A 20 -4.00 -7.07 -6.36
C MET A 20 -3.60 -5.67 -6.77
N ILE A 21 -2.37 -5.28 -6.45
CA ILE A 21 -1.78 -4.01 -6.84
C ILE A 21 -0.67 -4.30 -7.84
N ASP A 22 -0.83 -3.83 -9.07
CA ASP A 22 0.24 -3.85 -10.07
C ASP A 22 1.27 -2.77 -9.73
N GLN A 23 0.83 -1.53 -9.57
CA GLN A 23 1.63 -0.43 -9.05
C GLN A 23 0.71 0.61 -8.40
N LYS A 24 0.96 0.98 -7.14
CA LYS A 24 0.23 2.05 -6.45
C LYS A 24 1.11 2.74 -5.43
N ILE A 25 1.06 4.08 -5.44
CA ILE A 25 1.58 4.92 -4.36
C ILE A 25 0.38 5.29 -3.49
N PHE A 26 0.49 5.07 -2.18
CA PHE A 26 -0.52 5.48 -1.22
C PHE A 26 -0.19 6.88 -0.69
N GLY A 27 -1.23 7.68 -0.47
CA GLY A 27 -1.09 8.92 0.27
C GLY A 27 -0.50 8.67 1.67
N THR A 28 0.29 9.61 2.15
CA THR A 28 0.71 9.63 3.56
C THR A 28 -0.50 9.91 4.44
N SER A 29 -0.71 9.10 5.47
CA SER A 29 -1.84 9.23 6.39
C SER A 29 -1.47 10.05 7.63
N SER A 30 -2.43 10.81 8.18
CA SER A 30 -2.30 11.44 9.51
C SER A 30 -2.51 10.46 10.67
N ARG A 31 -2.98 9.24 10.38
CA ARG A 31 -3.24 8.13 11.31
C ARG A 31 -2.33 6.95 11.04
N ASP A 32 -2.07 6.16 12.07
CA ASP A 32 -1.38 4.90 11.89
C ASP A 32 -2.24 3.94 11.06
N ARG A 33 -1.56 3.08 10.31
CA ARG A 33 -2.17 2.07 9.46
C ARG A 33 -1.60 0.70 9.80
N LEU A 34 -2.35 -0.33 9.45
CA LEU A 34 -1.91 -1.72 9.44
C LEU A 34 -1.88 -2.19 8.00
N MET A 35 -0.75 -2.77 7.58
CA MET A 35 -0.59 -3.36 6.27
C MET A 35 -0.42 -4.88 6.37
N SER A 36 -0.99 -5.57 5.39
CA SER A 36 -0.85 -7.01 5.20
C SER A 36 -0.57 -7.28 3.73
N TRP A 37 0.20 -8.33 3.45
CA TRP A 37 0.39 -8.83 2.09
C TRP A 37 0.49 -10.34 2.05
N LYS A 38 0.13 -10.94 0.91
CA LYS A 38 0.31 -12.37 0.67
C LYS A 38 1.60 -12.62 -0.11
N ALA A 39 2.22 -13.78 0.13
CA ALA A 39 3.43 -14.20 -0.56
C ALA A 39 3.28 -14.11 -2.09
N GLY A 40 4.32 -13.61 -2.75
CA GLY A 40 4.36 -13.39 -4.20
C GLY A 40 5.75 -12.91 -4.64
N GLY A 41 5.82 -12.32 -5.85
CA GLY A 41 7.08 -11.84 -6.44
C GLY A 41 7.27 -10.32 -6.44
N GLY A 42 6.40 -9.58 -5.76
CA GLY A 42 6.38 -8.12 -5.76
C GLY A 42 7.32 -7.46 -4.75
N ARG A 43 7.16 -6.14 -4.62
CA ARG A 43 7.97 -5.28 -3.75
C ARG A 43 7.11 -4.21 -3.09
N ILE A 44 7.47 -3.87 -1.87
CA ILE A 44 6.87 -2.76 -1.10
C ILE A 44 7.99 -1.79 -0.74
N ASN A 45 7.80 -0.50 -1.02
CA ASN A 45 8.67 0.57 -0.56
C ASN A 45 8.00 1.29 0.62
N ILE A 46 8.69 1.30 1.76
CA ILE A 46 8.25 1.95 2.99
C ILE A 46 9.33 2.96 3.36
N ASP A 47 9.03 4.23 3.21
CA ASP A 47 9.97 5.32 3.53
C ASP A 47 11.37 5.17 2.88
N GLY A 48 11.40 4.73 1.63
CA GLY A 48 12.64 4.48 0.88
C GLY A 48 13.27 3.10 1.13
N GLN A 49 12.76 2.34 2.11
CA GLN A 49 13.19 0.97 2.38
C GLN A 49 12.34 -0.03 1.63
N PHE A 50 13.00 -0.80 0.78
CA PHE A 50 12.32 -1.82 0.00
C PHE A 50 12.30 -3.18 0.68
N LYS A 51 11.13 -3.82 0.65
CA LYS A 51 10.89 -5.18 1.13
C LYS A 51 10.37 -6.05 -0.01
N ALA A 52 10.93 -7.25 -0.16
CA ALA A 52 10.39 -8.27 -1.06
C ALA A 52 9.15 -8.91 -0.42
N THR A 53 8.16 -9.28 -1.23
CA THR A 53 6.92 -9.91 -0.75
C THR A 53 6.95 -11.44 -0.82
N ALA A 54 8.12 -12.06 -0.70
CA ALA A 54 8.29 -13.51 -0.84
C ALA A 54 7.57 -14.34 0.24
N SER A 55 7.19 -13.71 1.36
CA SER A 55 6.42 -14.32 2.45
C SER A 55 5.20 -13.48 2.82
N THR A 56 4.14 -14.16 3.27
CA THR A 56 2.92 -13.55 3.77
C THR A 56 3.18 -12.88 5.11
N HIS A 57 2.68 -11.66 5.28
CA HIS A 57 2.68 -10.96 6.57
C HIS A 57 1.31 -10.32 6.80
N ASP A 58 0.88 -10.32 8.05
CA ASP A 58 -0.41 -9.75 8.45
C ASP A 58 -0.21 -8.73 9.58
N ASN A 59 -0.94 -7.61 9.52
CA ASN A 59 -0.99 -6.56 10.55
C ASN A 59 0.38 -5.96 10.91
N VAL A 60 1.22 -5.70 9.89
CA VAL A 60 2.46 -4.98 10.08
C VAL A 60 2.15 -3.50 10.27
N ASP A 61 2.74 -2.88 11.30
CA ASP A 61 2.54 -1.47 11.59
C ASP A 61 3.12 -0.57 10.48
N LEU A 62 2.34 0.44 10.12
CA LEU A 62 2.73 1.50 9.20
C LEU A 62 2.40 2.84 9.88
N PRO A 63 3.37 3.49 10.54
CA PRO A 63 3.15 4.72 11.27
C PRO A 63 2.58 5.84 10.39
N LYS A 64 1.84 6.77 10.99
CA LYS A 64 1.39 8.00 10.32
C LYS A 64 2.56 8.75 9.68
N GLY A 65 2.31 9.42 8.56
CA GLY A 65 3.31 10.15 7.79
C GLY A 65 4.24 9.27 6.94
N THR A 66 4.18 7.94 7.09
CA THR A 66 5.08 7.04 6.35
C THR A 66 4.68 6.94 4.88
N TYR A 67 5.64 7.18 3.99
CA TYR A 67 5.50 6.93 2.56
C TYR A 67 5.33 5.44 2.29
N LEU A 68 4.40 5.08 1.40
CA LEU A 68 4.13 3.71 1.02
C LEU A 68 3.90 3.61 -0.49
N ALA A 69 4.67 2.74 -1.16
CA ALA A 69 4.39 2.31 -2.52
C ALA A 69 4.42 0.77 -2.60
N VAL A 70 3.55 0.21 -3.43
CA VAL A 70 3.36 -1.24 -3.57
C VAL A 70 3.37 -1.59 -5.05
N GLU A 71 4.08 -2.66 -5.40
CA GLU A 71 4.22 -3.17 -6.75
C GLU A 71 4.02 -4.69 -6.78
N ALA A 72 3.26 -5.18 -7.78
CA ALA A 72 2.98 -6.58 -8.07
C ALA A 72 2.63 -7.45 -6.82
N THR A 73 1.78 -6.93 -5.94
CA THR A 73 1.52 -7.52 -4.60
C THR A 73 0.03 -7.63 -4.31
N LYS A 74 -0.40 -8.77 -3.75
CA LYS A 74 -1.73 -8.89 -3.10
C LYS A 74 -1.69 -8.22 -1.73
N PHE A 75 -2.28 -7.05 -1.61
CA PHE A 75 -2.04 -6.14 -0.49
C PHE A 75 -3.34 -5.67 0.15
N LYS A 76 -3.29 -5.46 1.47
CA LYS A 76 -4.34 -4.81 2.27
C LYS A 76 -3.69 -3.75 3.15
N CYS A 77 -4.28 -2.57 3.24
CA CYS A 77 -3.87 -1.55 4.20
C CYS A 77 -5.10 -0.87 4.78
N VAL A 78 -5.19 -0.78 6.10
CA VAL A 78 -6.33 -0.19 6.81
C VAL A 78 -5.84 0.76 7.87
N TYR A 79 -6.70 1.66 8.36
CA TYR A 79 -6.37 2.40 9.57
C TYR A 79 -6.26 1.44 10.76
N LYS A 80 -5.36 1.79 11.68
CA LYS A 80 -5.23 1.14 12.98
C LYS A 80 -6.30 1.64 13.94
#